data_AF-A0A7J3MJ46-F1
#
_entry.id   AF-A0A7J3MJ46-F1
#
_cell.length_a   1.000
_cell.length_b   1.000
_cell.length_c   1.000
_cell.angle_alpha   90.00
_cell.angle_beta   90.00
_cell.angle_gamma   90.00
#
_symmetry.space_group_name_H-M   'P 1'
#
loop_
_entity.id
_entity.type
_entity.pdbx_description
1 polymer ?
#
loop_
_entity_poly.entity_id
_entity_poly.type
_entity_poly.pdbx_seq_one_letter_code
_entity_poly.pdbx_strand_id
1 'polypeptide(L)'
;MRTSMKPKRERETLIKLKRVKEILGESTLEIAISTAAILTILAILIELPVILLTHPPTKFYYAILFNIGLFGALLHIRAHLIEESEEYRALRESLQKSQRVSPAELDSYLNNKKNWDAYIMWLKLSIGLALLFLFVYMLLP
;
A
#
# COMPACT_ATOMS: atom_id res chain seq x y z
N MET A 1 -27.91 9.16 35.29
CA MET A 1 -27.08 8.88 34.10
C MET A 1 -26.70 10.20 33.42
N ARG A 2 -25.48 10.70 33.62
CA ARG A 2 -24.97 11.86 32.87
C ARG A 2 -24.29 11.34 31.61
N THR A 3 -24.96 11.46 30.46
CA THR A 3 -24.30 11.36 29.16
C THR A 3 -23.30 12.51 29.07
N SER A 4 -22.04 12.23 29.36
CA SER A 4 -20.91 13.12 29.12
C SER A 4 -20.91 13.50 27.63
N MET A 5 -21.40 14.70 27.32
CA MET A 5 -21.25 15.29 25.99
C MET A 5 -19.76 15.58 25.78
N LYS A 6 -19.06 14.68 25.07
CA LYS A 6 -17.69 14.93 24.61
C LYS A 6 -17.65 16.29 23.87
N PRO A 7 -16.72 17.19 24.21
CA PRO A 7 -16.66 18.53 23.66
C PRO A 7 -16.51 18.49 22.13
N LYS A 8 -17.13 19.44 21.42
CA LYS A 8 -17.19 19.53 19.95
C LYS A 8 -15.81 19.31 19.27
N ARG A 9 -14.74 19.78 19.91
CA ARG A 9 -13.35 19.61 19.47
C ARG A 9 -12.88 18.15 19.40
N GLU A 10 -13.28 17.31 20.36
CA GLU A 10 -12.93 15.88 20.38
C GLU A 10 -13.65 15.10 19.26
N ARG A 11 -14.88 15.50 18.91
CA ARG A 11 -15.59 14.89 17.77
C ARG A 11 -14.89 15.19 16.45
N GLU A 12 -14.41 16.43 16.26
CA GLU A 12 -13.70 16.83 15.05
C GLU A 12 -12.36 16.09 14.87
N THR A 13 -11.58 15.92 15.94
CA THR A 13 -10.34 15.12 15.89
C THR A 13 -10.62 13.66 15.59
N LEU A 14 -11.64 13.05 16.20
CA LEU A 14 -12.02 11.66 15.92
C LEU A 14 -12.45 11.45 14.46
N ILE A 15 -13.20 12.41 13.89
CA ILE A 15 -13.62 12.36 12.48
C ILE A 15 -12.40 12.47 11.54
N LYS A 16 -11.45 13.35 11.86
CA LYS A 16 -10.21 13.50 11.07
C LYS A 16 -9.35 12.24 11.15
N LEU A 17 -9.15 11.69 12.35
CA LEU A 17 -8.41 10.44 12.56
C LEU A 17 -9.04 9.27 11.81
N LYS A 18 -10.38 9.14 11.84
CA LYS A 18 -11.09 8.09 11.11
C LYS A 18 -10.85 8.20 9.60
N ARG A 19 -10.98 9.40 9.03
CA ARG A 19 -10.70 9.63 7.60
C ARG A 19 -9.25 9.35 7.22
N VAL A 20 -8.29 9.72 8.07
CA VAL A 20 -6.86 9.44 7.83
C VAL A 20 -6.61 7.93 7.81
N LYS A 21 -7.21 7.19 8.74
CA LYS A 21 -7.10 5.71 8.77
C LYS A 21 -7.77 5.05 7.58
N GLU A 22 -8.90 5.55 7.11
CA GLU A 22 -9.55 5.03 5.89
C GLU A 22 -8.68 5.20 4.64
N ILE A 23 -7.89 6.27 4.58
CA ILE A 23 -7.02 6.58 3.43
C ILE A 23 -5.67 5.87 3.52
N LEU A 24 -4.99 5.96 4.68
CA LEU A 24 -3.64 5.45 4.86
C LEU A 24 -3.58 4.00 5.35
N GLY A 25 -4.66 3.51 5.96
CA GLY A 25 -4.69 2.22 6.63
C GLY A 25 -4.33 2.30 8.11
N GLU A 26 -4.38 1.13 8.77
CA GLU A 26 -4.16 1.03 10.22
C GLU A 26 -2.75 0.55 10.58
N SER A 27 -2.13 -0.28 9.72
CA SER A 27 -0.79 -0.80 9.94
C SER A 27 0.29 0.14 9.40
N THR A 28 1.50 0.08 9.98
CA THR A 28 2.66 0.87 9.50
C THR A 28 2.97 0.59 8.03
N LEU A 29 2.79 -0.67 7.58
CA LEU A 29 3.02 -1.07 6.20
C LEU A 29 1.95 -0.50 5.26
N GLU A 30 0.67 -0.56 5.61
CA GLU A 30 -0.39 0.09 4.84
C GLU A 30 -0.15 1.59 4.71
N ILE A 31 0.24 2.24 5.81
CA ILE A 31 0.55 3.69 5.80
C ILE A 31 1.70 3.97 4.85
N ALA A 32 2.77 3.18 4.89
CA ALA A 32 3.93 3.34 4.00
C ALA A 32 3.53 3.16 2.52
N ILE A 33 2.78 2.10 2.20
CA ILE A 33 2.33 1.82 0.82
C ILE A 33 1.38 2.90 0.33
N SER A 34 0.40 3.30 1.15
CA SER A 34 -0.57 4.35 0.79
C SER A 34 0.11 5.70 0.60
N THR A 35 1.10 6.02 1.45
CA THR A 35 1.92 7.24 1.30
C THR A 35 2.73 7.19 0.01
N ALA A 36 3.41 6.08 -0.27
CA ALA A 36 4.15 5.89 -1.52
C ALA A 36 3.23 6.03 -2.75
N ALA A 37 2.01 5.50 -2.68
CA ALA A 37 1.04 5.59 -3.78
C ALA A 37 0.60 7.04 -4.03
N ILE A 38 0.34 7.81 -2.96
CA ILE A 38 0.02 9.24 -3.05
C ILE A 38 1.19 10.02 -3.66
N LEU A 39 2.41 9.79 -3.18
CA LEU A 39 3.61 10.45 -3.70
C LEU A 39 3.82 10.12 -5.19
N THR A 40 3.56 8.88 -5.59
CA THR A 40 3.67 8.45 -6.99
C THR A 40 2.64 9.16 -7.88
N ILE A 41 1.39 9.31 -7.43
CA ILE A 41 0.38 10.11 -8.15
C ILE A 41 0.84 11.56 -8.30
N LEU A 42 1.34 12.17 -7.21
CA LEU A 42 1.82 13.55 -7.25
C LEU A 42 2.98 13.71 -8.24
N ALA A 43 3.90 12.76 -8.29
CA ALA A 43 4.98 12.74 -9.27
C ALA A 43 4.43 12.71 -10.71
N ILE A 44 3.49 11.80 -11.03
CA ILE A 44 2.86 11.72 -12.36
C ILE A 44 2.19 13.04 -12.74
N LEU A 45 1.46 13.66 -11.81
CA LEU A 45 0.76 14.93 -12.04
C LEU A 45 1.72 16.10 -12.27
N ILE A 46 2.92 16.07 -11.70
CA ILE A 46 3.97 17.08 -11.92
C ILE A 46 4.72 16.80 -13.23
N GLU A 47 5.00 15.54 -13.55
CA GLU A 47 5.74 15.15 -14.76
C GLU A 47 4.97 15.44 -16.05
N LEU A 48 3.65 15.26 -16.03
CA LEU A 48 2.78 15.54 -17.18
C LEU A 48 2.93 16.98 -17.74
N PRO A 49 2.74 18.05 -16.96
CA PRO A 49 2.93 19.41 -17.45
C PRO A 49 4.38 19.71 -17.81
N VAL A 50 5.36 19.12 -17.11
CA VAL A 50 6.78 19.29 -17.48
C VAL A 50 7.03 18.73 -18.88
N ILE A 51 6.53 17.52 -19.18
CA ILE A 51 6.66 16.91 -20.51
C ILE A 51 5.97 17.75 -21.59
N LEU A 52 4.78 18.27 -21.30
CA LEU A 52 4.04 19.11 -22.23
C LEU A 52 4.73 20.45 -22.52
N LEU A 53 5.39 21.05 -21.52
CA LEU A 53 6.00 22.37 -21.64
C LEU A 53 7.46 22.34 -22.14
N THR A 54 8.20 21.28 -21.84
CA THR A 54 9.66 21.25 -22.06
C THR A 54 10.11 20.33 -23.18
N HIS A 55 9.23 19.46 -23.70
CA HIS A 55 9.56 18.46 -24.74
C HIS A 55 10.87 17.71 -24.42
N PRO A 56 10.95 17.03 -23.26
CA PRO A 56 12.19 16.43 -22.79
C PRO A 56 12.61 15.25 -23.68
N PRO A 57 13.86 14.76 -23.53
CA PRO A 57 14.34 13.59 -24.25
C PRO A 57 13.45 12.36 -24.04
N THR A 58 13.44 11.42 -24.99
CA THR A 58 12.63 10.19 -24.95
C THR A 58 12.75 9.41 -23.63
N LYS A 59 13.93 9.47 -22.99
CA LYS A 59 14.17 8.83 -21.68
C LYS A 59 13.21 9.30 -20.57
N PHE A 60 12.75 10.54 -20.63
CA PHE A 60 11.86 11.12 -19.63
C PHE A 60 10.43 10.55 -19.70
N TYR A 61 9.98 10.08 -20.87
CA TYR A 61 8.67 9.45 -21.03
C TYR A 61 8.60 8.09 -20.34
N TYR A 62 9.73 7.38 -20.25
CA TYR A 62 9.80 6.14 -19.49
C TYR A 62 9.59 6.39 -17.99
N ALA A 63 9.99 7.54 -17.44
CA ALA A 63 9.76 7.89 -16.04
C ALA A 63 8.26 7.91 -15.69
N ILE A 64 7.42 8.50 -16.55
CA ILE A 64 5.96 8.44 -16.39
C ILE A 64 5.47 6.98 -16.40
N LEU A 65 5.92 6.19 -17.38
CA LEU A 65 5.50 4.79 -17.49
C LEU A 65 5.88 3.99 -16.25
N PHE A 66 7.08 4.23 -15.72
CA PHE A 66 7.56 3.65 -14.46
C PHE A 66 6.70 4.06 -13.29
N ASN A 67 6.36 5.34 -13.15
CA ASN A 67 5.51 5.82 -12.07
C ASN A 67 4.09 5.23 -12.16
N ILE A 68 3.53 5.07 -13.35
CA ILE A 68 2.24 4.38 -13.55
C ILE A 68 2.33 2.91 -13.13
N GLY A 69 3.39 2.21 -13.56
CA GLY A 69 3.61 0.80 -13.17
C GLY A 69 3.82 0.63 -11.68
N LEU A 70 4.62 1.52 -11.07
CA LEU A 70 4.83 1.57 -9.62
C LEU A 70 3.50 1.80 -8.90
N PHE A 71 2.71 2.79 -9.33
CA PHE A 71 1.40 3.06 -8.73
C PHE A 71 0.47 1.85 -8.79
N GLY A 72 0.37 1.18 -9.94
CA GLY A 72 -0.42 -0.04 -10.09
C GLY A 72 0.05 -1.17 -9.16
N ALA A 73 1.36 -1.35 -9.02
CA ALA A 73 1.90 -2.35 -8.11
C ALA A 73 1.65 -2.02 -6.63
N LEU A 74 1.75 -0.74 -6.25
CA LEU A 74 1.42 -0.27 -4.90
C LEU A 74 -0.05 -0.52 -4.55
N LEU A 75 -0.95 -0.23 -5.50
CA LEU A 75 -2.38 -0.55 -5.35
C LEU A 75 -2.61 -2.06 -5.21
N HIS A 76 -1.88 -2.88 -5.96
CA HIS A 76 -1.99 -4.33 -5.88
C HIS A 76 -1.56 -4.87 -4.50
N ILE A 77 -0.44 -4.38 -3.96
CA ILE A 77 0.01 -4.77 -2.60
C ILE A 77 -1.01 -4.29 -1.55
N ARG A 78 -1.54 -3.06 -1.71
CA ARG A 78 -2.57 -2.54 -0.80
C ARG A 78 -3.85 -3.38 -0.84
N ALA A 79 -4.29 -3.80 -2.03
CA ALA A 79 -5.45 -4.70 -2.18
C ALA A 79 -5.20 -6.01 -1.43
N HIS A 80 -4.00 -6.58 -1.56
CA HIS A 80 -3.62 -7.80 -0.85
C HIS A 80 -3.61 -7.63 0.68
N LEU A 81 -3.31 -6.43 1.20
CA LEU A 81 -3.36 -6.10 2.64
C LEU A 81 -4.78 -5.87 3.16
N ILE A 82 -5.72 -5.41 2.33
CA ILE A 82 -7.09 -5.12 2.75
C ILE A 82 -7.99 -6.34 2.58
N GLU A 83 -7.89 -7.04 1.45
CA GLU A 83 -8.79 -8.14 1.10
C GLU A 83 -8.43 -9.42 1.86
N GLU A 84 -9.42 -10.09 2.46
CA GLU A 84 -9.21 -11.40 3.07
C GLU A 84 -9.38 -12.46 1.98
N SER A 85 -8.26 -12.89 1.39
CA SER A 85 -8.30 -13.88 0.31
C SER A 85 -8.89 -15.22 0.81
N GLU A 86 -9.43 -16.01 -0.13
CA GLU A 86 -9.94 -17.35 0.17
C GLU A 86 -8.89 -18.23 0.86
N GLU A 87 -7.61 -18.03 0.53
CA GLU A 87 -6.49 -18.73 1.17
C GLU A 87 -6.38 -18.42 2.67
N TYR A 88 -6.54 -17.16 3.07
CA TYR A 88 -6.55 -16.78 4.49
C TYR A 88 -7.79 -17.30 5.21
N ARG A 89 -8.96 -17.33 4.55
CA ARG A 89 -10.18 -17.92 5.12
C ARG A 89 -10.03 -19.42 5.33
N ALA A 90 -9.53 -20.13 4.34
CA ALA A 90 -9.26 -21.57 4.44
C ALA A 90 -8.21 -21.89 5.51
N LEU A 91 -7.15 -21.08 5.60
CA LEU A 91 -6.13 -21.21 6.63
C LEU A 91 -6.73 -21.00 8.03
N ARG A 92 -7.58 -19.99 8.21
CA ARG A 92 -8.30 -19.71 9.47
C ARG A 92 -9.16 -20.90 9.89
N GLU A 93 -9.96 -21.45 8.97
CA GLU A 93 -10.80 -22.63 9.23
C GLU A 93 -9.96 -23.85 9.64
N SER A 94 -8.83 -24.09 8.95
CA SER A 94 -7.95 -25.21 9.25
C SER A 94 -7.32 -25.11 10.66
N LEU A 95 -6.91 -23.90 11.05
CA LEU A 95 -6.29 -23.64 12.34
C LEU A 95 -7.31 -23.64 13.48
N GLN A 96 -8.53 -23.14 13.25
CA GLN A 96 -9.63 -23.27 14.22
C GLN A 96 -9.99 -24.73 14.49
N LYS A 97 -10.06 -25.57 13.46
CA LYS A 97 -10.32 -27.02 13.61
C LYS A 97 -9.25 -27.75 14.42
N SER A 98 -8.01 -27.25 14.42
CA SER A 98 -6.93 -27.83 15.22
C SER A 98 -7.04 -27.58 16.73
N GLN A 99 -7.96 -26.69 17.15
CA GLN A 99 -8.33 -26.38 18.54
C GLN A 99 -7.18 -26.00 19.50
N ARG A 100 -5.96 -25.80 18.99
CA ARG A 100 -4.74 -25.55 19.77
C ARG A 100 -4.40 -24.07 19.98
N VAL A 101 -5.13 -23.16 19.35
CA VAL A 101 -4.78 -21.73 19.31
C VAL A 101 -6.00 -20.89 19.70
N SER A 102 -5.79 -19.89 20.55
CA SER A 102 -6.87 -18.98 20.92
C SER A 102 -7.30 -18.11 19.71
N PRO A 103 -8.56 -17.62 19.65
CA PRO A 103 -9.00 -16.75 18.56
C PRO A 103 -8.14 -15.50 18.39
N ALA A 104 -7.67 -14.92 19.50
CA ALA A 104 -6.82 -13.73 19.47
C ALA A 104 -5.42 -14.01 18.89
N GLU A 105 -4.81 -15.14 19.22
CA GLU A 105 -3.53 -15.55 18.66
C GLU A 105 -3.65 -15.90 17.17
N LEU A 106 -4.77 -16.51 16.77
CA LEU A 106 -5.05 -16.85 15.39
C LEU A 106 -5.14 -15.59 14.52
N ASP A 107 -5.88 -14.58 14.98
CA ASP A 107 -6.03 -13.31 14.26
C ASP A 107 -4.70 -12.57 14.16
N SER A 108 -3.91 -12.58 15.24
CA SER A 108 -2.57 -12.02 15.24
C SER A 108 -1.64 -12.74 14.25
N TYR A 109 -1.67 -14.07 14.22
CA TYR A 109 -0.88 -14.87 13.29
C TYR A 109 -1.25 -14.60 11.82
N LEU A 110 -2.55 -14.59 11.50
CA LEU A 110 -3.03 -14.34 10.14
C LEU A 110 -2.63 -12.94 9.67
N ASN A 111 -2.78 -11.93 10.54
CA ASN A 111 -2.38 -10.57 10.22
C ASN A 111 -0.86 -10.45 9.99
N ASN A 112 -0.05 -11.13 10.81
CA ASN A 112 1.40 -11.17 10.61
C ASN A 112 1.81 -11.87 9.31
N LYS A 113 1.16 -12.99 8.98
CA LYS A 113 1.40 -13.70 7.71
C LYS A 113 1.06 -12.80 6.52
N LYS A 114 -0.08 -12.09 6.59
CA LYS A 114 -0.51 -11.13 5.56
C LYS A 114 0.49 -9.99 5.36
N ASN A 115 0.98 -9.42 6.45
CA ASN A 115 2.02 -8.40 6.39
C ASN A 115 3.34 -8.93 5.81
N TRP A 116 3.70 -10.17 6.12
CA TRP A 116 4.89 -10.81 5.57
C TRP A 116 4.77 -11.04 4.07
N ASP A 117 3.63 -11.56 3.60
CA ASP A 117 3.40 -11.80 2.18
C ASP A 117 3.41 -10.47 1.39
N ALA A 118 2.78 -9.42 1.93
CA ALA A 118 2.85 -8.07 1.36
C ALA A 118 4.28 -7.52 1.33
N TYR A 119 5.10 -7.76 2.37
CA TYR A 119 6.51 -7.39 2.40
C TYR A 119 7.31 -8.11 1.31
N ILE A 120 7.07 -9.41 1.10
CA ILE A 120 7.72 -10.17 0.03
C ILE A 120 7.31 -9.66 -1.35
N MET A 121 6.04 -9.29 -1.55
CA MET A 121 5.59 -8.66 -2.80
C MET A 121 6.27 -7.31 -3.02
N TRP A 122 6.38 -6.48 -1.98
CA TRP A 122 7.12 -5.23 -2.03
C TRP A 122 8.59 -5.43 -2.38
N LEU A 123 9.25 -6.42 -1.78
CA LEU A 123 10.66 -6.72 -2.05
C LEU A 123 10.86 -7.18 -3.50
N LYS A 124 9.99 -8.07 -4.00
CA LYS A 124 10.02 -8.50 -5.41
C LYS A 124 9.82 -7.35 -6.37
N LEU A 125 8.86 -6.46 -6.08
CA LEU A 125 8.63 -5.24 -6.84
C LEU A 125 9.89 -4.36 -6.87
N SER A 126 10.50 -4.13 -5.71
CA SER A 126 11.70 -3.30 -5.56
C SER A 126 12.88 -3.86 -6.38
N ILE A 127 13.10 -5.18 -6.32
CA ILE A 127 14.13 -5.88 -7.12
C ILE A 127 13.81 -5.76 -8.61
N GLY A 128 12.55 -6.01 -9.00
CA GLY A 128 12.11 -5.90 -10.39
C GLY A 128 12.31 -4.50 -10.97
N LEU A 129 11.94 -3.46 -10.23
CA LEU A 129 12.18 -2.06 -10.60
C LEU A 129 13.67 -1.76 -10.72
N ALA A 130 14.50 -2.18 -9.77
CA ALA A 130 15.95 -1.96 -9.83
C ALA A 130 16.57 -2.59 -11.08
N LEU A 131 16.17 -3.82 -11.44
CA LEU A 131 16.62 -4.49 -12.66
C LEU A 131 16.15 -3.76 -13.92
N LEU A 132 14.91 -3.27 -13.94
CA LEU A 132 14.36 -2.53 -15.08
C LEU A 132 15.07 -1.18 -15.25
N PHE A 133 15.34 -0.46 -14.15
CA PHE A 133 16.16 0.76 -14.17
C PHE A 133 17.55 0.50 -14.70
N LEU A 134 18.22 -0.57 -14.24
CA LEU A 134 19.53 -0.95 -14.72
C LEU A 134 19.51 -1.29 -16.21
N PHE A 135 18.49 -2.02 -16.67
CA PHE A 135 18.28 -2.32 -18.08
C PHE A 135 18.11 -1.04 -18.92
N VAL A 136 17.19 -0.15 -18.53
CA VAL A 136 16.92 1.09 -19.27
C VAL A 136 18.15 1.99 -19.29
N TYR A 137 18.86 2.12 -18.19
CA TYR A 137 20.02 3.01 -18.11
C TYR A 137 21.25 2.47 -18.84
N MET A 138 21.49 1.15 -18.80
CA MET A 138 22.66 0.53 -19.42
C MET A 138 22.48 0.23 -20.92
N LEU A 139 21.26 -0.10 -21.36
CA LEU A 139 21.03 -0.66 -22.71
C LEU A 139 20.27 0.26 -23.65
N LEU A 140 19.56 1.27 -23.15
CA LEU A 140 18.89 2.27 -24.00
C LEU A 140 19.73 3.57 -24.05
N PRO A 141 20.44 3.83 -25.18
CA PRO A 141 21.28 5.01 -25.36
C PRO A 141 20.51 6.33 -25.35
#